data_AF-Q9HF57-F1
#
_entry.id   AF-Q9HF57-F1
#
_cell.length_a   1.000
_cell.length_b   1.000
_cell.length_c   1.000
_cell.angle_alpha   90.00
_cell.angle_beta   90.00
_cell.angle_gamma   90.00
#
_symmetry.space_group_name_H-M   'P 1'
#
loop_
_entity.id
_entity.type
_entity.pdbx_description
1 polymer ?
#
loop_
_entity_poly.entity_id
_entity_poly.type
_entity_poly.pdbx_seq_one_letter_code
_entity_poly.pdbx_strand_id
1 'polypeptide(L)'
;FAHWGPLFRRQAFTAAEYVDLMDVILHRVVSMRFDRPDFILFCVYSCLYDSDILDEDVVYQWWAAAAADPAHADVKTLTAKWVDWLQTADEESGDDSGDDSDE
;
A
#
# COMPACT_ATOMS: atom_id res chain seq x y z
N PHE A 1 -0.10 3.45 -14.39
CA PHE A 1 0.79 4.00 -13.35
C PHE A 1 2.26 3.74 -13.64
N ALA A 2 2.67 2.66 -14.32
CA ALA A 2 4.09 2.40 -14.65
C ALA A 2 4.82 3.56 -15.36
N HIS A 3 4.18 4.24 -16.32
CA HIS A 3 4.84 5.32 -17.07
C HIS A 3 4.86 6.68 -16.33
N TRP A 4 3.75 7.04 -15.68
CA TRP A 4 3.56 8.37 -15.07
C TRP A 4 3.65 8.41 -13.54
N GLY A 5 3.59 7.25 -12.89
CA GLY A 5 3.71 7.11 -11.43
C GLY A 5 4.97 7.75 -10.87
N PRO A 6 6.16 7.60 -11.52
CA PRO A 6 7.39 8.23 -11.04
C PRO A 6 7.32 9.76 -10.90
N LEU A 7 6.33 10.44 -11.49
CA LEU A 7 6.11 11.86 -11.27
C LEU A 7 5.78 12.21 -9.82
N PHE A 8 5.18 11.28 -9.05
CA PHE A 8 4.83 11.50 -7.65
C PHE A 8 6.05 11.70 -6.74
N ARG A 9 7.22 11.13 -7.10
CA ARG A 9 8.50 11.38 -6.40
C ARG A 9 8.94 12.84 -6.41
N ARG A 10 8.36 13.66 -7.30
CA ARG A 10 8.62 15.10 -7.42
C ARG A 10 7.52 15.95 -6.81
N GLN A 11 6.54 15.33 -6.16
CA GLN A 11 5.35 15.98 -5.61
C GLN A 11 5.16 15.68 -4.13
N ALA A 12 5.51 14.46 -3.68
CA ALA A 12 5.56 14.06 -2.29
C ALA A 12 7.01 13.86 -1.84
N PHE A 13 7.36 14.37 -0.67
CA PHE A 13 8.73 14.36 -0.12
C PHE A 13 8.79 13.77 1.28
N THR A 14 7.65 13.60 1.94
CA THR A 14 7.53 13.08 3.30
C THR A 14 6.54 11.92 3.35
N ALA A 15 6.68 11.04 4.35
CA ALA A 15 5.78 9.90 4.54
C ALA A 15 4.30 10.35 4.63
N ALA A 16 4.03 11.46 5.33
CA ALA A 16 2.68 12.03 5.43
C ALA A 16 2.10 12.45 4.08
N GLU A 17 2.91 13.00 3.17
CA GLU A 17 2.47 13.35 1.81
C GLU A 17 2.23 12.11 0.93
N TYR A 18 2.97 11.01 1.15
CA TYR A 18 2.69 9.75 0.46
C TYR A 18 1.44 9.05 1.01
N VAL A 19 1.18 9.14 2.31
CA VAL A 19 -0.08 8.69 2.91
C VAL A 19 -1.26 9.49 2.34
N ASP A 20 -1.12 10.82 2.24
CA ASP A 20 -2.15 11.67 1.59
C ASP A 20 -2.33 11.31 0.10
N LEU A 21 -1.25 11.04 -0.63
CA LEU A 21 -1.33 10.57 -2.02
C LEU A 21 -2.17 9.29 -2.14
N MET A 22 -1.98 8.32 -1.24
CA MET A 22 -2.77 7.09 -1.22
C MET A 22 -4.25 7.41 -0.97
N ASP A 23 -4.58 8.24 0.02
CA ASP A 23 -5.96 8.67 0.27
C ASP A 23 -6.59 9.39 -0.93
N VAL A 24 -5.85 10.26 -1.61
CA VAL A 24 -6.31 10.92 -2.83
C VAL A 24 -6.61 9.89 -3.92
N ILE A 25 -5.77 8.87 -4.10
CA ILE A 25 -6.00 7.80 -5.08
C ILE A 25 -7.26 7.00 -4.73
N LEU A 26 -7.43 6.58 -3.47
CA LEU A 26 -8.64 5.88 -3.01
C LEU A 26 -9.89 6.69 -3.34
N HIS A 27 -9.95 7.95 -2.91
CA HIS A 27 -11.10 8.82 -3.16
C HIS A 27 -11.37 9.01 -4.66
N ARG A 28 -10.31 9.09 -5.47
CA ARG A 28 -10.43 9.19 -6.93
C ARG A 28 -11.02 7.92 -7.53
N VAL A 29 -10.53 6.74 -7.15
CA VAL A 29 -11.06 5.44 -7.60
C VAL A 29 -12.55 5.30 -7.25
N VAL A 30 -12.92 5.63 -6.01
CA VAL A 30 -14.32 5.67 -5.56
C VAL A 30 -15.16 6.61 -6.42
N SER A 31 -14.68 7.84 -6.65
CA SER A 31 -15.42 8.87 -7.38
C SER A 31 -15.66 8.52 -8.85
N MET A 32 -14.73 7.78 -9.47
CA MET A 32 -14.80 7.41 -10.89
C MET A 32 -15.76 6.25 -11.16
N ARG A 33 -16.22 5.53 -10.12
CA ARG A 33 -17.20 4.42 -10.22
C ARG A 33 -16.83 3.38 -11.27
N PHE A 34 -15.61 2.89 -11.22
CA PHE A 34 -15.18 1.74 -12.05
C PHE A 34 -16.02 0.49 -11.73
N ASP A 35 -16.11 -0.43 -12.70
CA ASP A 35 -16.81 -1.71 -12.52
C ASP A 35 -16.13 -2.62 -11.47
N ARG A 36 -14.80 -2.51 -11.34
CA ARG A 36 -13.96 -3.27 -10.41
C ARG A 36 -13.03 -2.33 -9.63
N PRO A 37 -13.58 -1.47 -8.75
CA PRO A 37 -12.80 -0.43 -8.08
C PRO A 37 -11.77 -1.03 -7.12
N ASP A 38 -12.08 -2.18 -6.53
CA ASP A 38 -11.19 -3.01 -5.71
C ASP A 38 -9.90 -3.41 -6.46
N PHE A 39 -10.06 -3.90 -7.68
CA PHE A 39 -8.96 -4.34 -8.52
C PHE A 39 -8.13 -3.17 -9.01
N ILE A 40 -8.79 -2.07 -9.40
CA ILE A 40 -8.08 -0.85 -9.80
C ILE A 40 -7.21 -0.32 -8.66
N LEU A 41 -7.77 -0.17 -7.45
CA LEU A 41 -7.02 0.35 -6.31
C LEU A 41 -5.78 -0.51 -6.01
N PHE A 42 -5.98 -1.83 -5.94
CA PHE A 42 -4.89 -2.80 -5.78
C PHE A 42 -3.81 -2.63 -6.85
N CYS A 43 -4.17 -2.64 -8.13
CA CYS A 43 -3.20 -2.49 -9.22
C CYS A 43 -2.43 -1.17 -9.18
N VAL A 44 -3.09 -0.08 -8.75
CA VAL A 44 -2.40 1.21 -8.61
C VAL A 44 -1.36 1.15 -7.51
N TYR A 45 -1.72 0.67 -6.32
CA TYR A 45 -0.80 0.60 -5.19
C TYR A 45 0.34 -0.38 -5.42
N SER A 46 0.07 -1.59 -5.94
CA SER A 46 1.14 -2.52 -6.31
C SER A 46 2.09 -1.91 -7.33
N CYS A 47 1.57 -1.21 -8.36
CA CYS A 47 2.42 -0.56 -9.34
C CYS A 47 3.28 0.57 -8.74
N LEU A 48 2.77 1.31 -7.76
CA LEU A 48 3.53 2.37 -7.09
C LEU A 48 4.58 1.78 -6.12
N TYR A 49 4.24 0.69 -5.44
CA TYR A 49 5.14 -0.08 -4.60
C TYR A 49 6.30 -0.68 -5.41
N ASP A 50 6.00 -1.42 -6.48
CA ASP A 50 6.98 -2.04 -7.39
C ASP A 50 7.90 -1.02 -8.09
N SER A 51 7.51 0.26 -8.09
CA SER A 51 8.29 1.36 -8.66
C SER A 51 9.10 2.13 -7.61
N ASP A 52 9.22 1.62 -6.37
CA ASP A 52 9.79 2.27 -5.18
C ASP A 52 9.28 3.71 -4.96
N ILE A 53 7.97 3.91 -5.15
CA ILE A 53 7.30 5.18 -4.83
C ILE A 53 6.64 5.11 -3.46
N LEU A 54 6.08 3.95 -3.14
CA LEU A 54 5.55 3.63 -1.82
C LEU A 54 6.45 2.57 -1.19
N ASP A 55 6.78 2.73 0.08
CA ASP A 55 7.43 1.72 0.90
C ASP A 55 6.43 1.10 1.90
N GLU A 56 6.87 0.09 2.61
CA GLU A 56 6.05 -0.63 3.58
C GLU A 56 5.57 0.28 4.72
N ASP A 57 6.45 1.12 5.28
CA ASP A 57 6.12 2.06 6.35
C ASP A 57 4.98 2.99 5.97
N VAL A 58 5.01 3.57 4.77
CA VAL A 58 3.94 4.43 4.24
C VAL A 58 2.66 3.63 4.06
N VAL A 59 2.73 2.42 3.49
CA VAL A 59 1.56 1.57 3.26
C VAL A 59 0.91 1.20 4.60
N TYR A 60 1.68 0.84 5.62
CA TYR A 60 1.18 0.48 6.95
C TYR A 60 0.57 1.68 7.67
N GLN A 61 1.21 2.86 7.59
CA GLN A 61 0.67 4.09 8.17
C GLN A 61 -0.67 4.48 7.55
N TRP A 62 -0.78 4.41 6.22
CA TRP A 62 -2.04 4.65 5.53
C TRP A 62 -3.10 3.60 5.90
N TRP A 63 -2.72 2.32 5.92
CA TRP A 63 -3.66 1.22 6.18
C TRP A 63 -4.25 1.28 7.58
N ALA A 64 -3.48 1.69 8.60
CA ALA A 64 -3.97 1.82 9.98
C ALA A 64 -5.18 2.76 10.10
N ALA A 65 -5.19 3.86 9.35
CA ALA A 65 -6.32 4.78 9.29
C ALA A 65 -7.42 4.25 8.34
N ALA A 66 -7.03 3.79 7.15
CA ALA A 66 -7.98 3.36 6.13
C ALA A 66 -8.78 2.11 6.56
N ALA A 67 -8.19 1.17 7.29
CA ALA A 67 -8.87 -0.03 7.77
C ALA A 67 -9.89 0.25 8.87
N ALA A 68 -9.67 1.29 9.68
CA ALA A 68 -10.59 1.69 10.76
C ALA A 68 -11.86 2.37 10.23
N ASP A 69 -11.80 2.97 9.04
CA ASP A 69 -12.96 3.59 8.39
C ASP A 69 -13.80 2.54 7.63
N PRO A 70 -15.08 2.32 7.98
CA PRO A 70 -15.95 1.41 7.22
C PRO A 70 -16.29 1.92 5.81
N ALA A 71 -16.03 3.19 5.49
CA ALA A 71 -16.28 3.73 4.15
C ALA A 71 -15.42 3.00 3.10
N HIS A 72 -16.04 2.72 1.94
CA HIS A 72 -15.35 2.13 0.79
C HIS A 72 -14.68 0.77 1.08
N ALA A 73 -15.22 -0.01 2.03
CA ALA A 73 -14.72 -1.33 2.37
C ALA A 73 -14.68 -2.29 1.16
N ASP A 74 -15.64 -2.16 0.25
CA ASP A 74 -15.68 -2.88 -1.03
C ASP A 74 -14.45 -2.55 -1.90
N VAL A 75 -14.09 -1.27 -2.02
CA VAL A 75 -12.92 -0.81 -2.79
C VAL A 75 -11.60 -1.22 -2.13
N LYS A 76 -11.57 -1.39 -0.81
CA LYS A 76 -10.36 -1.77 -0.06
C LYS A 76 -10.13 -3.28 0.01
N THR A 77 -11.03 -4.12 -0.50
CA THR A 77 -11.01 -5.58 -0.28
C THR A 77 -9.73 -6.27 -0.77
N LEU A 78 -9.26 -5.96 -1.99
CA LEU A 78 -8.03 -6.56 -2.52
C LEU A 78 -6.77 -5.94 -1.92
N THR A 79 -6.79 -4.62 -1.68
CA THR A 79 -5.71 -3.92 -0.98
C THR A 79 -5.50 -4.48 0.42
N ALA A 80 -6.56 -4.86 1.14
CA ALA A 80 -6.46 -5.48 2.46
C ALA A 80 -5.62 -6.76 2.46
N LYS A 81 -5.88 -7.65 1.48
CA LYS A 81 -5.14 -8.91 1.31
C LYS A 81 -3.69 -8.67 0.91
N TRP A 82 -3.46 -7.62 0.12
CA TRP A 82 -2.11 -7.25 -0.29
C TRP A 82 -1.29 -6.70 0.88
N VAL A 83 -1.88 -5.88 1.75
CA VAL A 83 -1.22 -5.38 2.97
C VAL A 83 -0.91 -6.53 3.94
N ASP A 84 -1.86 -7.45 4.14
CA ASP A 84 -1.67 -8.67 4.96
C ASP A 84 -0.50 -9.53 4.44
N TRP A 85 -0.39 -9.66 3.12
CA TRP A 85 0.75 -10.34 2.49
C TRP A 85 2.08 -9.62 2.73
N LEU A 86 2.12 -8.29 2.63
CA LEU A 86 3.33 -7.50 2.92
C LEU A 86 3.77 -7.70 4.38
N GLN A 87 2.84 -7.62 5.33
CA GLN A 87 3.12 -7.79 6.75
C GLN A 87 3.64 -9.19 7.08
N THR A 88 3.04 -10.22 6.50
CA THR A 88 3.50 -11.61 6.69
C THR A 88 4.90 -11.81 6.13
N ALA A 89 5.20 -11.23 4.96
CA ALA A 89 6.51 -11.35 4.33
C ALA A 89 7.62 -10.63 5.13
N ASP A 90 7.31 -9.46 5.72
CA ASP A 90 8.23 -8.73 6.60
C ASP A 90 8.52 -9.55 7.88
N GLU A 91 7.48 -10.11 8.52
CA GLU A 91 7.61 -10.97 9.71
C GLU A 91 8.48 -12.22 9.46
N GLU A 92 8.28 -12.94 8.34
CA GLU A 92 9.09 -14.12 7.99
C GLU A 92 10.56 -13.77 7.70
N SER A 93 10.85 -12.55 7.25
CA SER A 93 12.22 -12.11 6.95
C SER A 93 13.05 -11.73 8.19
N GLY A 94 12.38 -11.50 9.33
CA GLY A 94 13.01 -11.12 10.60
C GLY A 94 13.40 -12.29 11.52
N ASP A 95 13.01 -13.53 11.22
CA ASP A 95 13.13 -14.69 12.12
C ASP A 95 14.35 -15.60 11.83
N ASP A 96 15.27 -15.22 10.94
CA ASP A 96 16.50 -15.99 10.63
C ASP A 96 17.70 -15.60 11.51
N SER A 97 17.47 -15.35 12.81
CA SER A 97 18.52 -15.07 13.81
C SER A 97 18.45 -16.06 14.98
N GLY A 98 18.37 -17.35 14.64
CA GLY A 98 18.37 -18.46 15.60
C GLY A 98 19.71 -19.20 15.64
N ASP A 99 20.61 -18.70 16.50
CA ASP A 99 21.54 -19.45 17.37
C ASP A 99 21.98 -20.86 16.92
N ASP A 100 23.10 -20.94 16.21
CA ASP A 100 23.90 -22.18 16.08
C ASP A 100 25.09 -22.08 17.06
N SER A 101 24.75 -22.12 18.35
CA SER A 101 25.69 -22.32 19.45
C SER A 101 25.64 -23.78 19.88
N ASP A 102 26.27 -24.67 19.11
CA ASP A 102 26.57 -26.04 19.54
C ASP A 102 28.09 -26.33 19.44
N GLU A 103 28.57 -27.05 20.46
CA GLU A 103 29.93 -27.24 20.98
C GLU A 103 31.06 -27.68 20.01
#